data_AF-A0AAU0X7X7-F1
#
_entry.id   AF-A0AAU0X7X7-F1
#
_cell.length_a   1.000
_cell.length_b   1.000
_cell.length_c   1.000
_cell.angle_alpha   90.00
_cell.angle_beta   90.00
_cell.angle_gamma   90.00
#
_symmetry.space_group_name_H-M   'P 1'
#
loop_
_entity.id
_entity.type
_entity.pdbx_description
1 polymer ?
#
loop_
_entity_poly.entity_id
_entity_poly.type
_entity_poly.pdbx_seq_one_letter_code
_entity_poly.pdbx_strand_id
1 'polypeptide(L)'
;MSHHQQQPNPGGHQVPFRARLIGVCVMLVTLIAGGIFAWQAMYAAGLRGTHGEFTVAQCSTQTVSYRSHGKHRTREEVKCHGSFSADGGKGSDPNAYLEPSSSHSAGTKISVTQTDSTSTVESRRFSYVEASAWNGGLMFAFAFAWLIGTALGAFMAVTGHTGRHSRVSYGTAWRSTAGGASRPIILGLAAVGGLGVVVSLLLGVVL
;
A
#
# COMPACT_ATOMS: atom_id res chain seq x y z
N MET A 1 -16.54 -16.24 63.42
CA MET A 1 -16.20 -15.22 62.40
C MET A 1 -15.40 -15.93 61.31
N SER A 2 -16.09 -16.66 60.45
CA SER A 2 -16.57 -16.21 59.12
C SER A 2 -15.50 -16.46 58.06
N HIS A 3 -15.72 -17.57 57.37
CA HIS A 3 -15.03 -18.06 56.19
C HIS A 3 -14.74 -16.96 55.15
N HIS A 4 -13.50 -16.85 54.70
CA HIS A 4 -13.24 -16.38 53.34
C HIS A 4 -12.86 -17.56 52.45
N GLN A 5 -13.85 -17.92 51.63
CA GLN A 5 -13.80 -18.95 50.61
C GLN A 5 -12.61 -18.80 49.68
N GLN A 6 -11.84 -19.88 49.60
CA GLN A 6 -11.04 -20.21 48.45
C GLN A 6 -12.00 -20.57 47.30
N GLN A 7 -12.10 -19.71 46.28
CA GLN A 7 -12.66 -20.09 44.97
C GLN A 7 -11.49 -20.25 43.98
N PRO A 8 -11.05 -21.48 43.66
CA PRO A 8 -10.43 -21.71 42.37
C PRO A 8 -11.58 -21.69 41.36
N ASN A 9 -11.59 -20.72 40.45
CA ASN A 9 -12.49 -20.77 39.31
C ASN A 9 -11.71 -21.37 38.12
N PRO A 10 -11.88 -22.66 37.79
CA PRO A 10 -11.27 -23.31 36.62
C PRO A 10 -12.06 -22.96 35.35
N GLY A 11 -12.45 -21.70 35.22
CA GLY A 11 -12.97 -21.17 33.97
C GLY A 11 -11.78 -20.80 33.11
N GLY A 12 -11.14 -21.79 32.50
CA GLY A 12 -10.09 -21.60 31.50
C GLY A 12 -10.53 -20.46 30.60
N HIS A 13 -9.84 -19.32 30.69
CA HIS A 13 -10.16 -18.15 29.90
C HIS A 13 -9.95 -18.54 28.45
N GLN A 14 -11.01 -19.05 27.81
CA GLN A 14 -11.09 -19.14 26.37
C GLN A 14 -11.01 -17.70 25.89
N VAL A 15 -9.78 -17.27 25.61
CA VAL A 15 -9.50 -16.14 24.74
C VAL A 15 -10.45 -16.27 23.56
N PRO A 16 -11.40 -15.35 23.39
CA PRO A 16 -12.55 -15.58 22.54
C PRO A 16 -12.02 -15.83 21.13
N PHE A 17 -12.29 -17.02 20.59
CA PHE A 17 -11.88 -17.42 19.24
C PHE A 17 -12.14 -16.32 18.20
N ARG A 18 -13.24 -15.57 18.39
CA ARG A 18 -13.61 -14.39 17.62
C ARG A 18 -12.53 -13.31 17.57
N ALA A 19 -11.91 -12.96 18.71
CA ALA A 19 -10.86 -11.94 18.76
C ALA A 19 -9.59 -12.38 18.01
N ARG A 20 -9.25 -13.67 18.10
CA ARG A 20 -8.13 -14.23 17.36
C ARG A 20 -8.40 -14.25 15.86
N LEU A 21 -9.62 -14.62 15.47
CA LEU A 21 -10.07 -14.60 14.07
C LEU A 21 -10.00 -13.19 13.49
N ILE A 22 -10.43 -12.17 14.23
CA ILE A 22 -10.29 -10.76 13.83
C ILE A 22 -8.82 -10.42 13.59
N GLY A 23 -7.92 -10.82 14.49
CA GLY A 23 -6.48 -10.62 14.31
C GLY A 23 -5.93 -11.26 13.04
N VAL A 24 -6.35 -12.49 12.73
CA VAL A 24 -5.98 -13.18 11.48
C VAL A 24 -6.54 -12.45 10.26
N CYS A 25 -7.81 -12.03 10.29
CA CYS A 25 -8.40 -11.25 9.20
C CYS A 25 -7.65 -9.94 8.98
N VAL A 26 -7.31 -9.20 10.03
CA VAL A 26 -6.50 -7.98 9.94
C VAL A 26 -5.15 -8.30 9.31
N MET A 27 -4.47 -9.34 9.77
CA MET A 27 -3.17 -9.76 9.24
C MET A 27 -3.23 -10.07 7.74
N LEU A 28 -4.28 -10.78 7.29
CA LEU A 28 -4.47 -11.10 5.88
C LEU A 28 -4.75 -9.86 5.04
N VAL A 29 -5.66 -9.01 5.50
CA VAL A 29 -6.03 -7.77 4.79
C VAL A 29 -4.83 -6.84 4.65
N THR A 30 -4.06 -6.66 5.73
CA THR A 30 -2.88 -5.78 5.71
C THR A 30 -1.79 -6.35 4.81
N LEU A 31 -1.59 -7.68 4.80
CA LEU A 31 -0.59 -8.33 3.95
C LEU A 31 -0.97 -8.25 2.47
N ILE A 32 -2.24 -8.47 2.13
CA ILE A 32 -2.74 -8.32 0.75
C ILE A 32 -2.59 -6.86 0.30
N ALA A 33 -3.03 -5.90 1.13
CA ALA A 33 -2.89 -4.48 0.82
C ALA A 33 -1.41 -4.10 0.61
N GLY A 34 -0.53 -4.50 1.53
CA GLY A 34 0.92 -4.27 1.40
C GLY A 34 1.52 -4.87 0.12
N GLY A 35 1.09 -6.07 -0.26
CA GLY A 35 1.50 -6.70 -1.52
C GLY A 35 1.05 -5.92 -2.76
N ILE A 36 -0.18 -5.42 -2.77
CA ILE A 36 -0.70 -4.57 -3.86
C ILE A 36 0.11 -3.27 -3.95
N PHE A 37 0.37 -2.59 -2.83
CA PHE A 37 1.19 -1.38 -2.83
C PHE A 37 2.63 -1.64 -3.28
N ALA A 38 3.24 -2.75 -2.85
CA ALA A 38 4.58 -3.14 -3.29
C ALA A 38 4.61 -3.42 -4.81
N TRP A 39 3.58 -4.09 -5.33
CA TRP A 39 3.42 -4.34 -6.76
C TRP A 39 3.37 -3.02 -7.54
N GLN A 40 2.51 -2.09 -7.13
CA GLN A 40 2.39 -0.77 -7.77
C GLN A 40 3.68 0.06 -7.64
N ALA A 41 4.38 -0.05 -6.51
CA ALA A 41 5.63 0.66 -6.27
C ALA A 41 6.75 0.21 -7.22
N MET A 42 6.80 -1.09 -7.59
CA MET A 42 7.77 -1.58 -8.57
C MET A 42 7.56 -0.97 -9.96
N TYR A 43 6.31 -0.76 -10.38
CA TYR A 43 6.03 -0.09 -11.66
C TYR A 43 6.32 1.41 -11.59
N ALA A 44 5.94 2.07 -10.49
CA ALA A 44 6.20 3.50 -10.30
C ALA A 44 7.70 3.81 -10.21
N ALA A 45 8.51 2.91 -9.65
CA ALA A 45 9.95 3.02 -9.57
C ALA A 45 10.69 2.57 -10.85
N GLY A 46 9.97 2.14 -11.89
CA GLY A 46 10.56 1.62 -13.12
C GLY A 46 11.20 0.23 -12.98
N LEU A 47 11.29 -0.36 -11.79
CA LEU A 47 11.89 -1.69 -11.59
C LEU A 47 11.22 -2.81 -12.40
N ARG A 48 9.97 -2.59 -12.83
CA ARG A 48 9.21 -3.50 -13.67
C ARG A 48 8.49 -2.75 -14.78
N GLY A 49 8.67 -3.23 -16.01
CA GLY A 49 8.06 -2.67 -17.21
C GLY A 49 9.09 -2.32 -18.28
N THR A 50 8.61 -1.92 -19.45
CA THR A 50 9.47 -1.46 -20.54
C THR A 50 9.65 0.04 -20.41
N HIS A 51 10.87 0.48 -20.12
CA HIS A 51 11.20 1.91 -20.07
C HIS A 51 11.19 2.48 -21.48
N GLY A 52 10.84 3.75 -21.59
CA GLY A 52 10.93 4.47 -22.85
C GLY A 52 10.51 5.93 -22.73
N GLU A 53 10.53 6.62 -23.87
CA GLU A 53 10.11 8.00 -23.97
C GLU A 53 8.69 8.10 -24.52
N PHE A 54 7.83 8.85 -23.83
CA PHE A 54 6.55 9.29 -24.35
C PHE A 54 6.71 10.70 -24.95
N THR A 55 6.44 10.83 -26.24
CA THR A 55 6.41 12.13 -26.93
C THR A 55 4.98 12.64 -27.01
N VAL A 56 4.71 13.76 -26.35
CA VAL A 56 3.39 14.37 -26.30
C VAL A 56 3.00 14.92 -27.66
N ALA A 57 1.87 14.52 -28.21
CA ALA A 57 1.26 15.13 -29.39
C ALA A 57 0.26 16.21 -29.01
N GLN A 58 -0.65 15.91 -28.07
CA GLN A 58 -1.69 16.85 -27.62
C GLN A 58 -2.15 16.52 -26.20
N CYS A 59 -2.34 17.53 -25.36
CA CYS A 59 -2.96 17.39 -24.04
C CYS A 59 -4.34 18.05 -24.00
N SER A 60 -5.29 17.38 -23.36
CA SER A 60 -6.64 17.84 -23.08
C SER A 60 -6.87 17.84 -21.58
N THR A 61 -7.33 18.96 -21.03
CA THR A 61 -7.75 19.05 -19.62
C THR A 61 -9.24 18.81 -19.55
N GLN A 62 -9.67 17.77 -18.83
CA GLN A 62 -11.06 17.46 -18.57
C GLN A 62 -11.39 17.78 -17.12
N THR A 63 -12.44 18.55 -16.91
CA THR A 63 -12.93 18.89 -15.57
C THR A 63 -13.92 17.82 -15.13
N VAL A 64 -13.53 16.96 -14.19
CA VAL A 64 -14.39 15.91 -13.63
C VAL A 64 -15.02 16.40 -12.34
N SER A 65 -16.35 16.46 -12.31
CA SER A 65 -17.10 16.77 -11.09
C SER A 65 -17.52 15.46 -10.41
N TYR A 66 -17.28 15.36 -9.11
CA TYR A 66 -17.71 14.21 -8.31
C TYR A 66 -18.30 14.67 -6.98
N ARG A 67 -19.13 13.81 -6.38
CA ARG A 67 -19.80 14.08 -5.11
C ARG A 67 -19.12 13.28 -4.01
N SER A 68 -18.58 13.96 -3.00
CA SER A 68 -17.96 13.32 -1.84
C SER A 68 -18.48 13.96 -0.56
N HIS A 69 -18.99 13.15 0.37
CA HIS A 69 -19.60 13.59 1.64
C HIS A 69 -20.58 14.77 1.49
N GLY A 70 -21.47 14.69 0.48
CA GLY A 70 -22.50 15.70 0.24
C GLY A 70 -22.02 17.02 -0.39
N LYS A 71 -20.70 17.21 -0.59
CA LYS A 71 -20.14 18.38 -1.30
C LYS A 71 -19.80 18.02 -2.75
N HIS A 72 -20.09 18.94 -3.67
CA HIS A 72 -19.55 18.87 -5.02
C HIS A 72 -18.08 19.26 -4.99
N ARG A 73 -17.23 18.39 -5.53
CA ARG A 73 -15.82 18.66 -5.78
C ARG A 73 -15.55 18.55 -7.27
N THR A 74 -14.66 19.39 -7.73
CA THR A 74 -14.22 19.42 -9.11
C THR A 74 -12.73 19.11 -9.13
N ARG A 75 -12.32 18.16 -9.97
CA ARG A 75 -10.92 17.82 -10.20
C ARG A 75 -10.62 18.02 -11.67
N GLU A 76 -9.52 18.70 -11.96
CA GLU A 76 -8.97 18.74 -13.31
C GLU A 76 -8.15 17.47 -13.53
N GLU A 77 -8.49 16.72 -14.58
CA GLU A 77 -7.76 15.56 -15.05
C GLU A 77 -7.13 15.93 -16.41
N VAL A 78 -5.81 15.85 -16.50
CA VAL A 78 -5.09 16.11 -17.74
C VAL A 78 -4.85 14.79 -18.45
N LYS A 79 -5.26 14.69 -19.72
CA LYS A 79 -5.04 13.54 -20.60
C LYS A 79 -4.18 13.97 -21.78
N CYS A 80 -3.01 13.38 -21.92
CA CYS A 80 -2.09 13.62 -23.01
C CYS A 80 -2.05 12.41 -23.95
N HIS A 81 -2.14 12.68 -25.24
CA HIS A 81 -2.02 11.73 -26.34
C HIS A 81 -0.65 11.91 -26.98
N GLY A 82 -0.06 10.82 -27.45
CA GLY A 82 1.28 10.85 -28.00
C GLY A 82 1.76 9.51 -28.50
N SER A 83 3.05 9.43 -28.75
CA SER A 83 3.72 8.19 -29.16
C SER A 83 4.70 7.74 -28.08
N PHE A 84 4.65 6.47 -27.73
CA PHE A 84 5.65 5.82 -26.88
C PHE A 84 6.72 5.14 -27.72
N SER A 85 7.98 5.27 -27.31
CA SER A 85 9.11 4.54 -27.87
C SER A 85 9.89 3.88 -26.75
N ALA A 86 9.93 2.55 -26.74
CA ALA A 86 10.70 1.78 -25.78
C ALA A 86 12.22 2.01 -25.95
N ASP A 87 12.92 2.05 -24.82
CA ASP A 87 14.37 2.06 -24.77
C ASP A 87 14.92 0.75 -25.37
N GLY A 88 15.80 0.88 -26.36
CA GLY A 88 16.32 -0.25 -27.13
C GLY A 88 15.49 -0.65 -28.35
N GLY A 89 14.47 0.13 -28.73
CA GLY A 89 13.79 0.04 -30.03
C GLY A 89 12.85 -1.15 -30.19
N LYS A 90 12.64 -1.97 -29.15
CA LYS A 90 11.77 -3.15 -29.16
C LYS A 90 10.34 -2.83 -28.68
N GLY A 91 9.68 -1.89 -29.34
CA GLY A 91 8.29 -1.56 -29.08
C GLY A 91 8.03 -0.08 -29.26
N SER A 92 7.12 0.27 -30.16
CA SER A 92 6.60 1.63 -30.27
C SER A 92 5.09 1.56 -30.34
N ASP A 93 4.44 2.39 -29.56
CA ASP A 93 2.99 2.57 -29.63
C ASP A 93 2.71 4.00 -30.12
N PRO A 94 2.27 4.18 -31.39
CA PRO A 94 1.99 5.50 -31.95
C PRO A 94 0.72 6.13 -31.40
N ASN A 95 -0.13 5.38 -30.68
CA ASN A 95 -1.37 5.87 -30.08
C ASN A 95 -1.35 5.59 -28.57
N ALA A 96 -0.31 6.09 -27.89
CA ALA A 96 -0.19 6.00 -26.45
C ALA A 96 -0.93 7.16 -25.78
N TYR A 97 -1.43 6.91 -24.57
CA TYR A 97 -2.16 7.87 -23.75
C TYR A 97 -1.51 7.92 -22.36
N LEU A 98 -1.34 9.12 -21.81
CA LEU A 98 -0.75 9.36 -20.49
C LEU A 98 -1.67 10.32 -19.72
N GLU A 99 -1.84 10.10 -18.43
CA GLU A 99 -2.54 11.02 -17.52
C GLU A 99 -1.52 11.70 -16.60
N PRO A 100 -0.79 12.72 -17.08
CA PRO A 100 0.20 13.41 -16.27
C PRO A 100 -0.45 14.30 -15.21
N SER A 101 0.32 14.64 -14.19
CA SER A 101 -0.09 15.57 -13.14
C SER A 101 -0.29 17.02 -13.64
N SER A 102 0.31 17.37 -14.78
CA SER A 102 0.24 18.71 -15.37
C SER A 102 0.19 18.67 -16.90
N SER A 103 -0.30 19.74 -17.53
CA SER A 103 -0.32 19.85 -18.99
C SER A 103 1.08 20.11 -19.54
N HIS A 104 1.52 19.29 -20.49
CA HIS A 104 2.78 19.46 -21.20
C HIS A 104 2.54 19.98 -22.62
N SER A 105 3.49 20.74 -23.17
CA SER A 105 3.44 21.21 -24.56
C SER A 105 3.68 20.05 -25.53
N ALA A 106 3.10 20.18 -26.74
CA ALA A 106 3.37 19.25 -27.82
C ALA A 106 4.88 19.17 -28.12
N GLY A 107 5.39 17.96 -28.36
CA GLY A 107 6.80 17.65 -28.55
C GLY A 107 7.59 17.39 -27.26
N THR A 108 6.99 17.57 -26.08
CA THR A 108 7.67 17.26 -24.81
C THR A 108 7.90 15.77 -24.70
N LYS A 109 9.13 15.38 -24.32
CA LYS A 109 9.52 14.01 -24.02
C LYS A 109 9.42 13.76 -22.52
N ILE A 110 8.70 12.71 -22.14
CA ILE A 110 8.49 12.31 -20.75
C ILE A 110 8.98 10.87 -20.60
N SER A 111 9.84 10.62 -19.62
CA SER A 111 10.28 9.27 -19.29
C SER A 111 9.13 8.51 -18.64
N VAL A 112 8.69 7.42 -19.27
CA VAL A 112 7.56 6.61 -18.79
C VAL A 112 7.95 5.14 -18.75
N THR A 113 7.28 4.39 -17.88
CA THR A 113 7.42 2.94 -17.82
C THR A 113 6.11 2.29 -18.29
N GLN A 114 6.20 1.41 -19.28
CA GLN A 114 5.07 0.62 -19.77
C GLN A 114 4.85 -0.61 -18.88
N THR A 115 3.66 -0.73 -18.29
CA THR A 115 3.33 -1.75 -17.28
C THR A 115 2.79 -3.06 -17.89
N ASP A 116 2.06 -2.99 -19.02
CA ASP A 116 1.52 -4.13 -19.76
C ASP A 116 1.61 -3.95 -21.29
N SER A 117 1.80 -5.06 -22.01
CA SER A 117 1.69 -5.09 -23.47
C SER A 117 0.23 -4.88 -23.88
N THR A 118 -0.01 -3.80 -24.61
CA THR A 118 -1.32 -3.27 -24.99
C THR A 118 -2.08 -4.24 -25.91
N SER A 119 -2.73 -5.25 -25.33
CA SER A 119 -3.55 -6.21 -26.09
C SER A 119 -5.05 -5.88 -26.08
N THR A 120 -5.53 -4.99 -25.19
CA THR A 120 -6.95 -4.60 -25.16
C THR A 120 -7.18 -3.11 -24.88
N VAL A 121 -8.35 -2.60 -25.27
CA VAL A 121 -8.75 -1.18 -25.12
C VAL A 121 -8.89 -0.78 -23.65
N GLU A 122 -9.21 -1.72 -22.78
CA GLU A 122 -9.43 -1.50 -21.34
C GLU A 122 -8.11 -1.45 -20.54
N SER A 123 -7.06 -2.13 -21.01
CA SER A 123 -5.70 -2.08 -20.42
C SER A 123 -4.95 -0.77 -20.70
N ARG A 124 -5.46 0.12 -21.58
CA ARG A 124 -4.79 1.39 -21.93
C ARG A 124 -4.86 2.47 -20.84
N ARG A 125 -5.74 2.33 -19.84
CA ARG A 125 -5.86 3.32 -18.73
C ARG A 125 -4.74 3.22 -17.70
N PHE A 126 -4.04 2.09 -17.62
CA PHE A 126 -2.98 1.86 -16.63
C PHE A 126 -1.63 1.52 -17.28
N SER A 127 -1.52 1.59 -18.60
CA SER A 127 -0.39 1.05 -19.35
C SER A 127 0.88 1.89 -19.26
N TYR A 128 0.79 3.19 -18.94
CA TYR A 128 1.93 4.09 -18.86
C TYR A 128 1.90 4.84 -17.54
N VAL A 129 2.94 4.63 -16.72
CA VAL A 129 3.10 5.30 -15.43
C VAL A 129 4.28 6.26 -15.55
N GLU A 130 4.06 7.52 -15.14
CA GLU A 130 5.13 8.50 -14.98
C GLU A 130 6.07 7.97 -13.87
N ALA A 131 7.31 7.69 -14.25
CA ALA A 131 8.32 7.20 -13.32
C ALA A 131 8.74 8.37 -12.41
N SER A 132 8.03 8.52 -11.30
CA SER A 132 8.27 9.54 -10.28
C SER A 132 8.86 8.85 -9.06
N ALA A 133 10.10 9.19 -8.73
CA ALA A 133 10.78 8.69 -7.54
C ALA A 133 9.98 8.96 -6.26
N TRP A 134 9.36 10.14 -6.16
CA TRP A 134 8.46 10.48 -5.07
C TRP A 134 7.24 9.57 -4.98
N ASN A 135 6.52 9.33 -6.08
CA ASN A 135 5.36 8.45 -6.10
C ASN A 135 5.75 6.99 -5.81
N GLY A 136 6.87 6.51 -6.36
CA GLY A 136 7.42 5.19 -6.07
C GLY A 136 7.77 5.03 -4.59
N GLY A 137 8.50 5.99 -4.02
CA GLY A 137 8.88 6.01 -2.60
C GLY A 137 7.68 6.05 -1.67
N LEU A 138 6.64 6.82 -2.02
CA LEU A 138 5.39 6.90 -1.25
C LEU A 138 4.58 5.59 -1.30
N MET A 139 4.53 4.92 -2.45
CA MET A 139 3.87 3.61 -2.57
C MET A 139 4.64 2.52 -1.80
N PHE A 140 5.98 2.51 -1.85
CA PHE A 140 6.79 1.62 -1.01
C PHE A 140 6.59 1.92 0.48
N ALA A 141 6.53 3.20 0.87
CA ALA A 141 6.24 3.59 2.25
C ALA A 141 4.89 3.03 2.71
N PHE A 142 3.84 3.11 1.88
CA PHE A 142 2.57 2.46 2.21
C PHE A 142 2.68 0.93 2.32
N ALA A 143 3.39 0.28 1.40
CA ALA A 143 3.62 -1.16 1.47
C ALA A 143 4.26 -1.59 2.81
N PHE A 144 5.29 -0.86 3.26
CA PHE A 144 5.95 -1.10 4.54
C PHE A 144 5.09 -0.70 5.74
N ALA A 145 4.29 0.35 5.64
CA ALA A 145 3.34 0.72 6.70
C ALA A 145 2.31 -0.40 6.95
N TRP A 146 1.88 -1.10 5.91
CA TRP A 146 1.00 -2.25 6.05
C TRP A 146 1.65 -3.43 6.81
N LEU A 147 2.98 -3.57 6.81
CA LEU A 147 3.67 -4.56 7.68
C LEU A 147 3.50 -4.25 9.16
N ILE A 148 3.41 -2.97 9.55
CA ILE A 148 3.08 -2.57 10.92
C ILE A 148 1.64 -3.01 11.26
N GLY A 149 0.72 -2.87 10.30
CA GLY A 149 -0.63 -3.43 10.39
C GLY A 149 -0.63 -4.95 10.58
N THR A 150 0.23 -5.66 9.85
CA THR A 150 0.42 -7.11 9.99
C THR A 150 0.97 -7.49 11.38
N ALA A 151 1.92 -6.72 11.92
CA ALA A 151 2.43 -6.89 13.27
C ALA A 151 1.31 -6.72 14.33
N LEU A 152 0.43 -5.74 14.13
CA LEU A 152 -0.74 -5.53 14.96
C LEU A 152 -1.73 -6.70 14.85
N GLY A 153 -2.05 -7.15 13.64
CA GLY A 153 -2.92 -8.32 13.40
C GLY A 153 -2.37 -9.59 14.07
N ALA A 154 -1.06 -9.83 13.97
CA ALA A 154 -0.38 -10.92 14.65
C ALA A 154 -0.48 -10.80 16.18
N PHE A 155 -0.29 -9.59 16.73
CA PHE A 155 -0.49 -9.34 18.16
C PHE A 155 -1.93 -9.65 18.61
N MET A 156 -2.94 -9.21 17.85
CA MET A 156 -4.35 -9.52 18.13
C MET A 156 -4.64 -11.01 18.02
N ALA A 157 -4.06 -11.71 17.04
CA ALA A 157 -4.25 -13.14 16.83
C ALA A 157 -3.69 -13.98 17.98
N VAL A 158 -2.51 -13.60 18.50
CA VAL A 158 -1.86 -14.31 19.60
C VAL A 158 -2.54 -14.01 20.94
N THR A 159 -2.78 -12.73 21.22
CA THR A 159 -3.22 -12.27 22.55
C THR A 159 -4.73 -12.17 22.72
N GLY A 160 -5.50 -12.13 21.63
CA GLY A 160 -6.93 -11.86 21.65
C GLY A 160 -7.29 -10.42 22.04
N HIS A 161 -6.32 -9.50 22.08
CA HIS A 161 -6.55 -8.09 22.37
C HIS A 161 -7.06 -7.37 21.11
N THR A 162 -8.24 -6.77 21.18
CA THR A 162 -8.91 -6.04 20.08
C THR A 162 -8.98 -4.53 20.35
N GLY A 163 -8.09 -3.99 21.18
CA GLY A 163 -8.04 -2.57 21.52
C GLY A 163 -9.08 -2.19 22.58
N ARG A 164 -9.79 -1.07 22.37
CA ARG A 164 -10.64 -0.38 23.37
C ARG A 164 -11.77 -1.24 23.96
N HIS A 165 -12.20 -2.31 23.27
CA HIS A 165 -13.24 -3.23 23.75
C HIS A 165 -12.68 -4.50 24.41
N SER A 166 -11.36 -4.56 24.65
CA SER A 166 -10.73 -5.73 25.24
C SER A 166 -10.96 -5.80 26.75
N ARG A 167 -11.32 -7.00 27.24
CA ARG A 167 -11.38 -7.29 28.68
C ARG A 167 -10.00 -7.43 29.33
N VAL A 168 -8.93 -7.50 28.52
CA VAL A 168 -7.54 -7.67 28.97
C VAL A 168 -6.75 -6.40 28.68
N SER A 169 -6.03 -5.88 29.69
CA SER A 169 -5.18 -4.71 29.54
C SER A 169 -3.98 -4.98 28.62
N TYR A 170 -3.53 -3.96 27.88
CA TYR A 170 -2.41 -4.07 26.94
C TYR A 170 -1.15 -4.64 27.60
N GLY A 171 -0.81 -4.18 28.81
CA GLY A 171 0.38 -4.64 29.52
C GLY A 171 0.33 -6.14 29.89
N THR A 172 -0.85 -6.69 30.15
CA THR A 172 -1.02 -8.12 30.43
C THR A 172 -1.02 -8.94 29.15
N ALA A 173 -1.67 -8.45 28.09
CA ALA A 173 -1.61 -9.05 26.76
C ALA A 173 -0.17 -9.09 26.21
N TRP A 174 0.58 -8.01 26.32
CA TRP A 174 1.99 -7.95 25.92
C TRP A 174 2.86 -8.92 26.72
N ARG A 175 2.67 -9.01 28.04
CA ARG A 175 3.39 -9.99 28.87
C ARG A 175 3.12 -11.42 28.45
N SER A 176 1.91 -11.75 27.99
CA SER A 176 1.60 -13.10 27.49
C SER A 176 2.39 -13.49 26.24
N THR A 177 2.92 -12.52 25.49
CA THR A 177 3.77 -12.77 24.32
C THR A 177 5.24 -13.03 24.67
N ALA A 178 5.66 -12.73 25.90
CA ALA A 178 7.07 -12.73 26.30
C ALA A 178 7.69 -14.14 26.42
N GLY A 179 6.87 -15.18 26.56
CA GLY A 179 7.34 -16.56 26.72
C GLY A 179 7.58 -17.33 25.41
N GLY A 180 7.36 -16.73 24.24
CA GLY A 180 7.43 -17.46 22.97
C GLY A 180 7.92 -16.64 21.77
N ALA A 181 8.01 -17.29 20.62
CA ALA A 181 8.50 -16.71 19.37
C ALA A 181 7.63 -15.56 18.82
N SER A 182 6.42 -15.35 19.34
CA SER A 182 5.52 -14.27 18.88
C SER A 182 6.10 -12.87 19.09
N ARG A 183 6.80 -12.63 20.21
CA ARG A 183 7.34 -11.30 20.54
C ARG A 183 8.44 -10.84 19.56
N PRO A 184 9.48 -11.65 19.27
CA PRO A 184 10.47 -11.26 18.27
C PRO A 184 9.87 -11.14 16.86
N ILE A 185 8.86 -11.95 16.50
CA ILE A 185 8.17 -11.82 15.20
C ILE A 185 7.44 -10.48 15.10
N ILE A 186 6.63 -10.11 16.11
CA ILE A 186 5.86 -8.86 16.12
C ILE A 186 6.82 -7.66 16.09
N LEU A 187 7.86 -7.67 16.91
CA LEU A 187 8.87 -6.61 16.93
C LEU A 187 9.66 -6.54 15.63
N GLY A 188 10.01 -7.68 15.04
CA GLY A 188 10.69 -7.76 13.75
C GLY A 188 9.85 -7.16 12.62
N LEU A 189 8.58 -7.54 12.52
CA LEU A 189 7.66 -6.98 11.53
C LEU A 189 7.47 -5.47 11.70
N ALA A 190 7.31 -5.00 12.94
CA ALA A 190 7.17 -3.58 13.23
C ALA A 190 8.46 -2.80 12.92
N ALA A 191 9.63 -3.36 13.24
CA ALA A 191 10.92 -2.75 12.96
C ALA A 191 11.20 -2.67 11.46
N VAL A 192 10.98 -3.78 10.73
CA VAL A 192 11.14 -3.82 9.26
C VAL A 192 10.15 -2.87 8.58
N GLY A 193 8.89 -2.85 9.02
CA GLY A 193 7.90 -1.91 8.51
C GLY A 193 8.29 -0.46 8.77
N GLY A 194 8.71 -0.12 10.00
CA GLY A 194 9.14 1.23 10.35
C GLY A 194 10.37 1.70 9.58
N LEU A 195 11.42 0.87 9.53
CA LEU A 195 12.64 1.17 8.76
C LEU A 195 12.34 1.30 7.27
N GLY A 196 11.52 0.40 6.72
CA GLY A 196 11.13 0.42 5.32
C GLY A 196 10.39 1.69 4.94
N VAL A 197 9.47 2.19 5.79
CA VAL A 197 8.81 3.49 5.59
C VAL A 197 9.83 4.63 5.49
N VAL A 198 10.74 4.72 6.46
CA VAL A 198 11.73 5.81 6.53
C VAL A 198 12.64 5.78 5.30
N VAL A 199 13.20 4.62 4.97
CA VAL A 199 14.09 4.47 3.81
C VAL A 199 13.35 4.78 2.51
N SER A 200 12.10 4.35 2.36
CA SER A 200 11.32 4.57 1.14
C SER A 200 10.98 6.04 0.91
N LEU A 201 10.61 6.77 1.97
CA LEU A 201 10.39 8.22 1.89
C LEU A 201 11.70 8.97 1.62
N LEU A 202 12.80 8.57 2.25
CA LEU A 202 14.11 9.19 1.99
C LEU A 202 14.52 9.01 0.53
N LEU A 203 14.41 7.79 -0.01
CA LEU A 203 14.71 7.53 -1.42
C LEU A 203 13.78 8.31 -2.35
N GLY A 204 12.49 8.42 -2.02
CA GLY A 204 11.55 9.20 -2.84
C GLY A 204 11.77 10.72 -2.79
N VAL A 205 12.43 11.25 -1.77
CA VAL A 205 12.83 12.68 -1.69
C VAL A 205 14.14 12.94 -2.41
N VAL A 206 15.09 12.01 -2.30
CA VAL A 206 16.48 12.20 -2.75
C VAL A 206 16.65 11.91 -4.24
N LEU A 207 15.88 10.98 -4.79
CA LEU A 207 15.85 10.63 -6.20
C LEU A 207 14.82 11.47 -6.96
#